data_AF-A0A957KNE9-F1
#
_entry.id   AF-A0A957KNE9-F1
#
_cell.length_a   1.000
_cell.length_b   1.000
_cell.length_c   1.000
_cell.angle_alpha   90.00
_cell.angle_beta   90.00
_cell.angle_gamma   90.00
#
_symmetry.space_group_name_H-M   'P 1'
#
loop_
_entity.id
_entity.type
_entity.pdbx_description
1 polymer ?
#
loop_
_entity_poly.entity_id
_entity_poly.type
_entity_poly.pdbx_seq_one_letter_code
_entity_poly.pdbx_strand_id
1 'polypeptide(L)'
;MTETTNPLVGVIMGSKSDWETMKAAAEMLAEFDIAHECRVVSAHRTPDWMVDYAAQAEARGLEVIIAGAGGAAHLPGMTAGHTLLPVIGVPIQSRALNGLDSLLSIVQMPAGVPVATFAIGKAGATNAALFAAAMLAGEHPNIAAAL
;
A
#
# COMPACT_ATOMS: atom_id res chain seq x y z
N MET A 1 -16.01 4.01 -6.06
CA MET A 1 -15.05 4.27 -4.96
C MET A 1 -15.89 4.78 -3.82
N THR A 2 -16.05 4.00 -2.76
CA THR A 2 -16.82 4.36 -1.58
C THR A 2 -16.09 5.47 -0.83
N GLU A 3 -16.78 6.56 -0.49
CA GLU A 3 -16.27 7.55 0.44
C GLU A 3 -16.38 6.98 1.85
N THR A 4 -15.26 6.45 2.35
CA THR A 4 -15.14 6.00 3.73
C THR A 4 -14.88 7.24 4.60
N THR A 5 -15.79 7.54 5.52
CA THR A 5 -15.61 8.62 6.50
C THR A 5 -14.50 8.20 7.47
N ASN A 6 -13.28 8.70 7.24
CA ASN A 6 -12.07 8.43 8.03
C ASN A 6 -11.40 7.05 7.79
N PRO A 7 -10.71 6.83 6.65
CA PRO A 7 -9.97 5.59 6.42
C PRO A 7 -8.76 5.50 7.36
N LEU A 8 -8.47 4.30 7.86
CA LEU A 8 -7.24 3.96 8.59
C LEU A 8 -6.14 3.50 7.62
N VAL A 9 -6.51 2.81 6.54
CA VAL A 9 -5.57 2.26 5.55
C VAL A 9 -5.77 2.89 4.17
N GLY A 10 -4.68 3.36 3.58
CA GLY A 10 -4.67 3.87 2.21
C GLY A 10 -4.13 2.81 1.25
N VAL A 11 -4.95 2.30 0.32
CA VAL A 11 -4.53 1.37 -0.73
C VAL A 11 -4.31 2.12 -2.04
N ILE A 12 -3.04 2.33 -2.40
CA ILE A 12 -2.66 3.10 -3.59
C ILE A 12 -1.98 2.22 -4.65
N MET A 13 -2.16 2.59 -5.91
CA MET A 13 -1.55 1.88 -7.05
C MET A 13 -1.27 2.78 -8.24
N GLY A 14 -0.25 2.46 -9.02
CA GLY A 14 0.21 3.31 -10.13
C GLY A 14 -0.76 3.40 -11.31
N SER A 15 -1.63 2.41 -11.51
CA SER A 15 -2.53 2.30 -12.65
C SER A 15 -3.81 1.53 -12.34
N LYS A 16 -4.83 1.66 -13.20
CA LYS A 16 -6.06 0.86 -13.09
C LYS A 16 -5.83 -0.65 -13.29
N SER A 17 -4.80 -1.04 -14.06
CA SER A 17 -4.47 -2.45 -14.26
C SER A 17 -3.92 -3.11 -13.00
N ASP A 18 -3.22 -2.36 -12.14
CA ASP A 18 -2.71 -2.88 -10.87
C ASP A 18 -3.83 -3.30 -9.91
N TRP A 19 -5.06 -2.78 -10.11
CA TRP A 19 -6.24 -3.13 -9.32
C TRP A 19 -6.56 -4.62 -9.33
N GLU A 20 -6.22 -5.35 -10.41
CA GLU A 20 -6.43 -6.80 -10.48
C GLU A 20 -5.70 -7.53 -9.33
N THR A 21 -4.53 -7.04 -8.94
CA THR A 21 -3.77 -7.53 -7.78
C THR A 21 -4.21 -6.84 -6.49
N MET A 22 -4.28 -5.51 -6.50
CA MET A 22 -4.48 -4.72 -5.28
C MET A 22 -5.89 -4.84 -4.67
N LYS A 23 -6.90 -5.25 -5.45
CA LYS A 23 -8.23 -5.56 -4.90
C LYS A 23 -8.19 -6.63 -3.80
N ALA A 24 -7.22 -7.53 -3.84
CA ALA A 24 -7.09 -8.57 -2.81
C ALA A 24 -6.68 -7.98 -1.44
N ALA A 25 -6.00 -6.82 -1.42
CA ALA A 25 -5.76 -6.08 -0.19
C ALA A 25 -7.06 -5.44 0.31
N ALA A 26 -7.81 -4.77 -0.58
CA ALA A 26 -9.07 -4.12 -0.24
C ALA A 26 -10.14 -5.11 0.25
N GLU A 27 -10.28 -6.27 -0.42
CA GLU A 27 -11.17 -7.36 -0.02
C GLU A 27 -10.82 -7.87 1.38
N MET A 28 -9.53 -8.06 1.67
CA MET A 28 -9.07 -8.54 2.98
C MET A 28 -9.27 -7.49 4.08
N LEU A 29 -9.00 -6.21 3.80
CA LEU A 29 -9.30 -5.12 4.75
C LEU A 29 -10.80 -5.02 5.05
N ALA A 30 -11.66 -5.26 4.06
CA ALA A 30 -13.11 -5.29 4.27
C ALA A 30 -13.55 -6.48 5.13
N GLU A 31 -12.89 -7.64 5.04
CA GLU A 31 -13.18 -8.82 5.86
C GLU A 31 -12.94 -8.54 7.36
N PHE A 32 -11.94 -7.73 7.70
CA PHE A 32 -11.65 -7.28 9.06
C PHE A 32 -12.39 -6.00 9.49
N ASP A 33 -13.32 -5.50 8.68
CA ASP A 33 -14.04 -4.24 8.90
C ASP A 33 -13.10 -3.03 9.10
N ILE A 34 -11.96 -3.03 8.39
CA ILE A 34 -10.98 -1.94 8.44
C ILE A 34 -11.38 -0.88 7.41
N ALA A 35 -11.69 0.33 7.91
CA ALA A 35 -11.97 1.48 7.05
C ALA A 35 -10.74 1.79 6.18
N HIS A 36 -10.92 1.77 4.87
CA HIS A 36 -9.83 2.00 3.92
C HIS A 36 -10.30 2.78 2.70
N GLU A 37 -9.36 3.43 2.02
CA GLU A 37 -9.60 4.05 0.72
C GLU A 37 -8.74 3.39 -0.36
N CYS A 38 -9.24 3.35 -1.60
CA CYS A 38 -8.50 2.85 -2.75
C CYS A 38 -8.30 3.98 -3.77
N ARG A 39 -7.06 4.29 -4.17
CA ARG A 39 -6.74 5.38 -5.11
C ARG A 39 -5.74 4.94 -6.17
N VAL A 40 -5.86 5.46 -7.38
CA VAL A 40 -4.81 5.33 -8.42
C VAL A 40 -3.87 6.51 -8.29
N VAL A 41 -2.68 6.34 -7.73
CA VAL A 41 -1.67 7.38 -7.50
C VAL A 41 -0.40 6.97 -8.22
N SER A 42 0.03 7.73 -9.23
CA SER A 42 1.15 7.34 -10.09
C SER A 42 2.42 8.13 -9.80
N ALA A 43 3.45 7.45 -9.31
CA ALA A 43 4.76 8.07 -9.05
C ALA A 43 5.41 8.71 -10.30
N HIS A 44 5.16 8.15 -11.48
CA HIS A 44 5.79 8.65 -12.72
C HIS A 44 4.92 9.63 -13.50
N ARG A 45 3.58 9.54 -13.38
CA ARG A 45 2.65 10.36 -14.19
C ARG A 45 2.04 11.52 -13.43
N THR A 46 1.93 11.40 -12.11
CA THR A 46 1.36 12.41 -11.22
C THR A 46 2.21 12.53 -9.95
N PRO A 47 3.52 12.84 -10.08
CA PRO A 47 4.46 12.85 -8.95
C PRO A 47 4.04 13.83 -7.86
N ASP A 48 3.63 15.05 -8.22
CA ASP A 48 3.22 16.08 -7.24
C ASP A 48 2.02 15.60 -6.41
N TRP A 49 1.04 14.98 -7.06
CA TRP A 49 -0.10 14.42 -6.35
C TRP A 49 0.26 13.24 -5.44
N MET A 50 1.25 12.42 -5.83
CA MET A 50 1.76 11.36 -4.96
C MET A 50 2.42 11.95 -3.70
N VAL A 51 3.22 13.01 -3.86
CA VAL A 51 3.83 13.73 -2.74
C VAL A 51 2.74 14.31 -1.83
N ASP A 52 1.75 15.00 -2.39
CA ASP A 52 0.64 15.57 -1.64
C ASP A 52 -0.16 14.51 -0.88
N TYR A 53 -0.44 13.37 -1.54
CA TYR A 53 -1.16 12.26 -0.92
C TYR A 53 -0.41 11.72 0.31
N ALA A 54 0.91 11.51 0.19
CA ALA A 54 1.75 10.99 1.27
C ALA A 54 1.90 11.99 2.42
N ALA A 55 2.19 13.25 2.10
CA ALA A 55 2.40 14.31 3.09
C ALA A 55 1.14 14.63 3.90
N GLN A 56 -0.05 14.48 3.30
CA GLN A 56 -1.33 14.73 3.97
C GLN A 56 -1.93 13.47 4.61
N ALA A 57 -1.34 12.29 4.43
CA ALA A 57 -1.93 11.02 4.85
C ALA A 57 -2.26 10.98 6.35
N GLU A 58 -1.28 11.31 7.19
CA GLU A 58 -1.43 11.31 8.66
C GLU A 58 -2.50 12.30 9.13
N ALA A 59 -2.50 13.52 8.57
CA ALA A 59 -3.49 14.55 8.89
C ALA A 59 -4.92 14.16 8.49
N ARG A 60 -5.08 13.21 7.57
CA ARG A 60 -6.38 12.64 7.15
C ARG A 60 -6.80 11.43 7.99
N GLY A 61 -6.01 11.03 8.99
CA GLY A 61 -6.29 9.89 9.86
C GLY A 61 -5.81 8.54 9.34
N LEU A 62 -5.03 8.51 8.24
CA LEU A 62 -4.39 7.26 7.82
C LEU A 62 -3.31 6.87 8.83
N GLU A 63 -3.24 5.58 9.13
CA GLU A 63 -2.24 4.97 10.00
C GLU A 63 -1.28 4.07 9.21
N VAL A 64 -1.71 3.52 8.07
CA VAL A 64 -0.88 2.65 7.20
C VAL A 64 -1.18 2.92 5.73
N ILE A 65 -0.16 2.87 4.86
CA ILE A 65 -0.32 2.93 3.41
C ILE A 65 0.16 1.63 2.77
N ILE A 66 -0.69 1.00 1.96
CA ILE A 66 -0.35 -0.14 1.10
C ILE A 66 -0.20 0.38 -0.33
N ALA A 67 0.99 0.24 -0.91
CA ALA A 67 1.33 0.74 -2.24
C ALA A 67 1.71 -0.41 -3.20
N GLY A 68 0.97 -0.54 -4.30
CA GLY A 68 1.24 -1.50 -5.37
C GLY A 68 1.88 -0.86 -6.61
N ALA A 69 2.98 -1.41 -7.09
CA ALA A 69 3.60 -1.00 -8.36
C ALA A 69 4.38 -2.14 -9.06
N GLY A 70 4.47 -2.06 -10.39
CA GLY A 70 5.15 -3.04 -11.24
C GLY A 70 6.32 -2.46 -12.04
N GLY A 71 7.30 -3.28 -12.42
CA GLY A 71 8.46 -2.87 -13.19
C GLY A 71 9.44 -2.05 -12.37
N ALA A 72 9.78 -0.85 -12.84
CA ALA A 72 10.50 0.16 -12.05
C ALA A 72 9.57 0.77 -10.99
N ALA A 73 9.28 -0.01 -9.96
CA ALA A 73 8.16 0.17 -9.05
C ALA A 73 8.42 1.20 -7.94
N HIS A 74 8.49 2.49 -8.30
CA HIS A 74 8.90 3.56 -7.38
C HIS A 74 7.81 4.05 -6.40
N LEU A 75 6.54 3.70 -6.60
CA LEU A 75 5.44 4.22 -5.79
C LEU A 75 5.62 3.99 -4.28
N PRO A 76 5.97 2.77 -3.79
CA PRO A 76 6.11 2.55 -2.35
C PRO A 76 7.27 3.34 -1.75
N GLY A 77 8.46 3.30 -2.38
CA GLY A 77 9.64 3.99 -1.88
C GLY A 77 9.48 5.52 -1.86
N MET A 78 8.89 6.09 -2.91
CA MET A 78 8.63 7.53 -2.94
C MET A 78 7.55 7.94 -1.94
N THR A 79 6.50 7.14 -1.77
CA THR A 79 5.49 7.40 -0.73
C THR A 79 6.14 7.42 0.66
N ALA A 80 6.98 6.43 0.97
CA ALA A 80 7.71 6.35 2.23
C ALA A 80 8.67 7.54 2.46
N GLY A 81 9.22 8.11 1.39
CA GLY A 81 10.07 9.31 1.49
C GLY A 81 9.32 10.59 1.84
N HIS A 82 7.99 10.59 1.81
CA HIS A 82 7.15 11.79 2.00
C HIS A 82 6.12 11.64 3.14
N THR A 83 6.23 10.60 3.97
CA THR A 83 5.37 10.40 5.13
C THR A 83 6.12 9.68 6.26
N LEU A 84 5.68 9.87 7.50
CA LEU A 84 6.17 9.09 8.64
C LEU A 84 5.34 7.81 8.87
N LEU A 85 4.20 7.68 8.19
CA LEU A 85 3.38 6.49 8.28
C LEU A 85 4.12 5.27 7.72
N PRO A 86 3.90 4.08 8.31
CA PRO A 86 4.33 2.83 7.72
C PRO A 86 3.83 2.65 6.28
N VAL A 87 4.77 2.37 5.37
CA VAL A 87 4.45 2.06 3.97
C VAL A 87 4.75 0.59 3.70
N ILE A 88 3.74 -0.10 3.18
CA ILE A 88 3.77 -1.49 2.79
C ILE A 88 3.82 -1.58 1.25
N GLY A 89 4.86 -2.21 0.72
CA GLY A 89 5.07 -2.37 -0.71
C GLY A 89 4.57 -3.73 -1.23
N VAL A 90 3.75 -3.72 -2.28
CA VAL A 90 3.29 -4.92 -3.00
C VAL A 90 3.88 -4.91 -4.40
N PRO A 91 4.86 -5.79 -4.69
CA PRO A 91 5.41 -5.93 -6.04
C PRO A 91 4.37 -6.53 -7.00
N ILE A 92 3.99 -5.79 -8.02
CA ILE A 92 3.08 -6.27 -9.07
C ILE A 92 3.87 -7.13 -10.06
N GLN A 93 3.30 -8.26 -10.48
CA GLN A 93 3.95 -9.15 -11.45
C GLN A 93 4.09 -8.44 -12.81
N SER A 94 5.33 -8.14 -13.20
CA SER A 94 5.64 -7.55 -14.51
C SER A 94 5.62 -8.63 -15.60
N ARG A 95 5.35 -8.22 -16.85
CA ARG A 95 5.24 -9.16 -17.98
C ARG A 95 6.56 -9.86 -18.33
N ALA A 96 7.67 -9.12 -18.35
CA ALA A 96 8.94 -9.63 -18.86
C ALA A 96 9.75 -10.36 -17.78
N LEU A 97 9.72 -9.86 -16.54
CA LEU A 97 10.58 -10.33 -15.44
C LEU A 97 9.78 -10.97 -14.30
N ASN A 98 8.49 -11.23 -14.51
CA ASN A 98 7.60 -11.86 -13.53
C ASN A 98 7.63 -11.18 -12.15
N GLY A 99 7.83 -9.87 -12.12
CA GLY A 99 7.87 -9.07 -10.90
C GLY A 99 9.19 -9.09 -10.14
N LEU A 100 10.27 -9.72 -10.64
CA LEU A 100 11.59 -9.60 -10.01
C LEU A 100 12.09 -8.15 -10.02
N ASP A 101 11.88 -7.44 -11.12
CA ASP A 101 12.12 -6.01 -11.25
C ASP A 101 11.29 -5.19 -10.25
N SER A 102 10.00 -5.50 -10.12
CA SER A 102 9.12 -4.87 -9.14
C SER A 102 9.63 -5.11 -7.71
N LEU A 103 10.00 -6.35 -7.39
CA LEU A 103 10.47 -6.73 -6.05
C LEU A 103 11.73 -5.97 -5.68
N LEU A 104 12.75 -6.01 -6.52
CA LEU A 104 14.02 -5.34 -6.24
C LEU A 104 13.88 -3.81 -6.21
N SER A 105 12.99 -3.24 -7.01
CA SER A 105 12.71 -1.79 -6.99
C SER A 105 12.02 -1.33 -5.70
N ILE A 106 11.36 -2.23 -4.97
CA ILE A 106 10.62 -1.91 -3.74
C ILE A 106 11.44 -2.28 -2.50
N VAL A 107 12.02 -3.48 -2.42
CA VAL A 107 12.62 -4.01 -1.19
C VAL A 107 14.00 -3.42 -0.89
N GLN A 108 14.74 -2.99 -1.91
CA GLN A 108 16.13 -2.54 -1.78
C GLN A 108 16.27 -1.07 -1.38
N MET A 109 15.34 -0.57 -0.55
CA MET A 109 15.44 0.80 -0.04
C MET A 109 16.72 1.00 0.76
N PRO A 110 17.41 2.15 0.61
CA PRO A 110 18.57 2.46 1.44
C PRO A 110 18.16 2.71 2.89
N ALA A 111 19.12 2.64 3.81
CA ALA A 111 18.89 2.98 5.21
C ALA A 111 18.32 4.40 5.37
N GLY A 112 17.26 4.52 6.16
CA GLY A 112 16.60 5.79 6.49
C GLY A 112 15.16 5.91 5.98
N VAL A 113 14.77 5.21 4.92
CA VAL A 113 13.41 5.27 4.35
C VAL A 113 12.89 3.84 4.12
N PRO A 114 12.31 3.19 5.14
CA PRO A 114 11.94 1.79 5.05
C PRO A 114 10.64 1.56 4.25
N VAL A 115 10.54 0.40 3.60
CA VAL A 115 9.29 -0.12 3.01
C VAL A 115 9.14 -1.58 3.40
N ALA A 116 8.03 -1.93 4.07
CA ALA A 116 7.71 -3.32 4.39
C ALA A 116 7.23 -4.03 3.12
N THR A 117 8.08 -4.87 2.52
CA THR A 117 7.82 -5.45 1.20
C THR A 117 7.30 -6.89 1.29
N PHE A 118 6.26 -7.20 0.53
CA PHE A 118 5.62 -8.52 0.52
C PHE A 118 5.87 -9.30 -0.77
N ALA A 119 5.31 -10.52 -0.85
CA ALA A 119 5.42 -11.38 -2.02
C ALA A 119 4.92 -10.71 -3.31
N ILE A 120 5.37 -11.19 -4.46
CA ILE A 120 4.90 -10.70 -5.75
C ILE A 120 3.42 -11.09 -5.95
N GLY A 121 2.60 -10.16 -6.44
CA GLY A 121 1.24 -10.41 -6.89
C GLY A 121 0.20 -10.55 -5.78
N LYS A 122 -0.87 -11.32 -6.05
CA LYS A 122 -2.06 -11.42 -5.20
C LYS A 122 -1.74 -11.84 -3.75
N ALA A 123 -0.83 -12.81 -3.56
CA ALA A 123 -0.43 -13.25 -2.23
C ALA A 123 0.19 -12.10 -1.42
N GLY A 124 0.97 -11.23 -2.06
CA GLY A 124 1.53 -10.05 -1.43
C GLY A 124 0.46 -9.02 -1.07
N ALA A 125 -0.50 -8.78 -1.95
CA ALA A 125 -1.61 -7.88 -1.68
C ALA A 125 -2.45 -8.34 -0.47
N THR A 126 -2.81 -9.62 -0.41
CA THR A 126 -3.52 -10.19 0.74
C THR A 126 -2.70 -10.09 2.03
N ASN A 127 -1.42 -10.46 1.99
CA ASN A 127 -0.57 -10.41 3.18
C ASN A 127 -0.24 -8.99 3.62
N ALA A 128 -0.21 -8.02 2.70
CA ALA A 128 -0.07 -6.61 3.04
C ALA A 128 -1.25 -6.11 3.88
N ALA A 129 -2.48 -6.52 3.53
CA ALA A 129 -3.66 -6.19 4.32
C ALA A 129 -3.66 -6.88 5.69
N LEU A 130 -3.30 -8.16 5.75
CA LEU A 130 -3.14 -8.89 7.02
C LEU A 130 -2.09 -8.24 7.92
N PHE A 131 -0.97 -7.80 7.34
CA PHE A 131 0.07 -7.12 8.10
C PHE A 131 -0.39 -5.74 8.58
N ALA A 132 -1.10 -4.97 7.75
CA ALA A 132 -1.72 -3.72 8.18
C ALA A 132 -2.70 -3.96 9.35
N ALA A 133 -3.55 -4.99 9.27
CA ALA A 133 -4.44 -5.36 10.37
C ALA A 133 -3.66 -5.69 11.65
N ALA A 134 -2.58 -6.49 11.55
CA ALA A 134 -1.75 -6.84 12.69
C ALA A 134 -1.05 -5.63 13.33
N MET A 135 -0.67 -4.62 12.53
CA MET A 135 -0.13 -3.36 13.03
C MET A 135 -1.17 -2.55 13.81
N LEU A 136 -2.40 -2.50 13.31
CA LEU A 136 -3.50 -1.76 13.92
C LEU A 136 -4.08 -2.45 15.16
N ALA A 137 -3.96 -3.78 15.25
CA ALA A 137 -4.54 -4.57 16.34
C ALA A 137 -4.17 -4.10 17.75
N GLY A 138 -2.99 -3.49 17.93
CA GLY A 138 -2.55 -2.98 19.24
C GLY A 138 -3.39 -1.81 19.77
N GLU A 139 -3.94 -0.98 18.88
CA GLU A 139 -4.70 0.22 19.24
C GLU A 139 -6.19 0.12 18.90
N HIS A 140 -6.57 -0.89 18.10
CA HIS A 140 -7.93 -1.11 17.61
C HIS A 140 -8.43 -2.50 18.05
N PRO A 141 -9.07 -2.64 19.23
CA PRO A 141 -9.46 -3.94 19.79
C PRO A 141 -10.41 -4.76 18.92
N ASN A 142 -11.25 -4.11 18.11
CA ASN A 142 -12.12 -4.77 17.14
C ASN A 142 -11.31 -5.48 16.04
N ILE A 143 -10.22 -4.86 15.57
CA ILE A 143 -9.31 -5.46 14.58
C ILE A 143 -8.57 -6.64 15.20
N ALA A 144 -8.07 -6.49 16.45
CA ALA A 144 -7.41 -7.58 17.17
C ALA A 144 -8.30 -8.81 17.37
N ALA A 145 -9.60 -8.62 17.60
CA ALA A 145 -10.55 -9.71 17.79
C ALA A 145 -10.91 -10.44 16.48
N ALA A 146 -10.70 -9.79 15.33
CA ALA A 146 -11.06 -10.33 14.02
C ALA A 146 -9.90 -11.11 13.36
N LEU A 147 -8.64 -10.84 13.75
CA LEU A 147 -7.42 -11.57 13.36
C LEU A 147 -7.33 -12.98 13.95
#